data_AF-A0A499W973-F1
#
_entry.id   AF-A0A499W973-F1
#
_cell.length_a   1.000
_cell.length_b   1.000
_cell.length_c   1.000
_cell.angle_alpha   90.00
_cell.angle_beta   90.00
_cell.angle_gamma   90.00
#
_symmetry.space_group_name_H-M   'P 1'
#
loop_
_entity.id
_entity.type
_entity.pdbx_description
1 polymer ?
#
loop_
_entity_poly.entity_id
_entity_poly.type
_entity_poly.pdbx_seq_one_letter_code
_entity_poly.pdbx_strand_id
1 'polypeptide(L)'
;MGYPYYYGCYGGTDPARTGASHATIAPYGPVATATGEVLVIGLQNQREWRVFCERVLRRPELGDDPRFAENADRVAHRDELDGIVADVFARLPLPEACSRLDEAAIAYGRRRTMEEFAGHPQLAARDRWRRVGTSAGAVDALLPPVTAGWDTPMGDVPALGEHTDSVLAWLADPASDHGGHLGG
;
A
#
# COMPACT_ATOMS: atom_id res chain seq x y z
N MET A 1 -9.78 6.15 8.17
CA MET A 1 -9.22 6.91 9.32
C MET A 1 -9.95 6.50 10.60
N GLY A 2 -9.78 5.26 11.07
CA GLY A 2 -10.51 4.77 12.25
C GLY A 2 -9.58 4.48 13.42
N TYR A 3 -8.56 3.67 13.19
CA TYR A 3 -7.73 3.12 14.27
C TYR A 3 -7.12 4.19 15.22
N PRO A 4 -6.37 5.22 14.76
CA PRO A 4 -5.74 6.16 15.70
C PRO A 4 -6.75 6.97 16.51
N TYR A 5 -7.90 7.31 15.89
CA TYR A 5 -8.99 8.02 16.56
C TYR A 5 -9.62 7.16 17.65
N TYR A 6 -9.99 5.91 17.33
CA TYR A 6 -10.58 5.01 18.31
C TYR A 6 -9.60 4.69 19.45
N TYR A 7 -8.31 4.54 19.14
CA TYR A 7 -7.30 4.30 20.16
C TYR A 7 -7.17 5.49 21.12
N GLY A 8 -7.07 6.73 20.63
CA GLY A 8 -7.00 7.91 21.50
C GLY A 8 -8.27 8.13 22.33
N CYS A 9 -9.44 8.03 21.70
CA CYS A 9 -10.71 8.31 22.38
C CYS A 9 -11.13 7.22 23.39
N TYR A 10 -10.74 5.96 23.17
CA TYR A 10 -11.23 4.82 23.95
C TYR A 10 -10.14 3.97 24.61
N GLY A 11 -8.87 4.15 24.24
CA GLY A 11 -7.71 3.41 24.77
C GLY A 11 -6.96 4.11 25.91
N GLY A 12 -7.38 5.31 26.29
CA GLY A 12 -6.84 6.06 27.44
C GLY A 12 -5.57 6.86 27.17
N THR A 13 -4.87 6.59 26.07
CA THR A 13 -3.71 7.38 25.59
C THR A 13 -3.67 7.41 24.07
N ASP A 14 -3.06 8.45 23.49
CA ASP A 14 -2.83 8.50 22.06
C ASP A 14 -1.77 7.46 21.62
N PRO A 15 -1.89 6.88 20.41
CA PRO A 15 -0.86 5.98 19.91
C PRO A 15 0.43 6.77 19.63
N ALA A 16 1.58 6.22 20.06
CA ALA A 16 2.87 6.82 19.79
C ALA A 16 3.15 6.93 18.27
N ARG A 17 3.97 7.90 17.87
CA ARG A 17 4.44 8.02 16.48
C ARG A 17 5.48 6.93 16.21
N THR A 18 5.13 5.97 15.35
CA THR A 18 5.97 4.80 15.03
C THR A 18 6.46 4.77 13.59
N GLY A 19 6.41 5.90 12.88
CA GLY A 19 6.82 5.98 11.47
C GLY A 19 5.98 5.05 10.60
N ALA A 20 6.63 4.14 9.88
CA ALA A 20 5.98 3.16 9.00
C ALA A 20 5.51 1.88 9.71
N SER A 21 5.75 1.75 11.02
CA SER A 21 5.36 0.59 11.82
C SER A 21 3.98 0.76 12.47
N HIS A 22 3.29 -0.34 12.77
CA HIS A 22 2.01 -0.28 13.50
C HIS A 22 2.24 0.05 14.99
N ALA A 23 1.44 0.96 15.55
CA ALA A 23 1.66 1.46 16.91
C ALA A 23 1.50 0.40 18.01
N THR A 24 0.58 -0.56 17.85
CA THR A 24 0.19 -1.52 18.90
C THR A 24 0.35 -2.99 18.51
N ILE A 25 0.96 -3.25 17.36
CA ILE A 25 1.20 -4.61 16.88
C ILE A 25 2.68 -4.74 16.55
N ALA A 26 3.30 -5.82 17.01
CA ALA A 26 4.70 -6.13 16.74
C ALA A 26 4.86 -7.64 16.45
N PRO A 27 5.69 -8.04 15.47
CA PRO A 27 6.33 -7.17 14.48
C PRO A 27 5.32 -6.69 13.42
N TYR A 28 5.35 -5.40 13.10
CA TYR A 28 4.57 -4.84 12.00
C TYR A 28 5.25 -3.55 11.52
N GLY A 29 5.93 -3.62 10.39
CA GLY A 29 6.72 -2.51 9.89
C GLY A 29 7.75 -2.90 8.82
N PRO A 30 8.63 -1.96 8.44
CA PRO A 30 9.65 -2.19 7.41
C PRO A 30 10.81 -3.05 7.94
N VAL A 31 11.30 -3.96 7.10
CA VAL A 31 12.51 -4.77 7.29
C VAL A 31 13.33 -4.74 6.01
N ALA A 32 14.64 -4.53 6.14
CA ALA A 32 15.55 -4.46 5.00
C ALA A 32 16.16 -5.84 4.72
N THR A 33 16.19 -6.24 3.45
CA THR A 33 16.85 -7.46 2.98
C THR A 33 18.36 -7.26 2.83
N ALA A 34 19.11 -8.35 2.63
CA ALA A 34 20.55 -8.31 2.36
C ALA A 34 20.92 -7.51 1.11
N THR A 35 19.99 -7.41 0.16
CA THR A 35 20.13 -6.71 -1.12
C THR A 35 19.66 -5.25 -1.06
N GLY A 36 19.18 -4.79 0.11
CA GLY A 36 18.83 -3.38 0.38
C GLY A 36 17.38 -3.01 0.08
N GLU A 37 16.56 -3.91 -0.46
CA GLU A 37 15.13 -3.68 -0.61
C GLU A 37 14.41 -3.74 0.73
N VAL A 38 13.31 -3.00 0.83
CA VAL A 38 12.50 -2.96 2.03
C VAL A 38 11.21 -3.73 1.80
N LEU A 39 10.97 -4.71 2.67
CA LEU A 39 9.68 -5.37 2.82
C LEU A 39 8.95 -4.74 4.00
N VAL A 40 7.64 -4.60 3.92
CA VAL A 40 6.77 -4.29 5.05
C VAL A 40 6.06 -5.57 5.43
N ILE A 41 6.30 -6.06 6.64
CA ILE A 41 5.64 -7.26 7.19
C ILE A 41 4.58 -6.84 8.20
N GLY A 42 3.52 -7.64 8.35
CA GLY A 42 2.51 -7.41 9.38
C GLY A 42 2.00 -8.73 9.94
N LEU A 43 2.27 -8.99 11.22
CA LEU A 43 1.80 -10.16 11.93
C LEU A 43 0.65 -9.76 12.85
N GLN A 44 -0.54 -10.30 12.61
CA GLN A 44 -1.78 -9.84 13.25
C GLN A 44 -2.25 -10.75 14.37
N ASN A 45 -1.77 -12.00 14.43
CA ASN A 45 -2.23 -12.97 15.41
C ASN A 45 -1.11 -13.93 15.87
N GLN A 46 -1.43 -14.69 16.91
CA GLN A 46 -0.46 -15.59 17.56
C GLN A 46 -0.03 -16.77 16.69
N ARG A 47 -0.91 -17.25 15.80
CA ARG A 47 -0.57 -18.31 14.84
C ARG A 47 0.50 -17.81 13.86
N GLU A 48 0.31 -16.62 13.31
CA GLU A 48 1.30 -15.98 12.43
C GLU A 48 2.64 -15.77 13.13
N TRP A 49 2.63 -15.34 14.40
CA TRP A 49 3.86 -15.20 15.19
C TRP A 49 4.66 -16.51 15.26
N ARG A 50 4.02 -17.61 15.69
CA ARG A 50 4.70 -18.91 15.81
C ARG A 50 5.24 -19.40 14.46
N VAL A 51 4.42 -19.31 13.41
CA VAL A 51 4.83 -19.73 12.06
C VAL A 51 5.96 -18.85 11.53
N PHE A 52 5.95 -17.56 11.82
CA PHE A 52 7.02 -16.64 11.45
C PHE A 52 8.34 -16.97 12.16
N CYS A 53 8.33 -17.24 13.47
CA CYS A 53 9.50 -17.70 14.22
C CYS A 53 10.07 -18.99 13.64
N GLU A 54 9.20 -19.98 13.39
CA GLU A 54 9.60 -21.29 12.89
C GLU A 54 10.14 -21.24 11.45
N ARG A 55 9.38 -20.64 10.53
CA ARG A 55 9.62 -20.78 9.08
C ARG A 55 10.41 -19.62 8.49
N VAL A 56 10.18 -18.40 8.96
CA VAL A 56 10.80 -17.19 8.39
C VAL A 56 12.10 -16.90 9.11
N LEU A 57 12.03 -16.74 10.44
CA LEU A 57 13.21 -16.46 11.27
C LEU A 57 14.11 -17.69 11.43
N ARG A 58 13.55 -18.91 11.34
CA ARG A 58 14.22 -20.18 11.66
C ARG A 58 14.78 -20.19 13.09
N ARG A 59 14.00 -19.61 14.01
CA ARG A 59 14.29 -19.45 15.43
C ARG A 59 12.99 -19.78 16.20
N PRO A 60 12.52 -21.05 16.16
CA PRO A 60 11.24 -21.43 16.75
C PRO A 60 11.13 -21.12 18.24
N GLU A 61 12.24 -21.10 18.96
CA GLU A 61 12.30 -20.77 20.38
C GLU A 61 11.83 -19.35 20.72
N LEU A 62 11.89 -18.41 19.76
CA LEU A 62 11.33 -17.07 19.95
C LEU A 62 9.80 -17.10 20.09
N GLY A 63 9.14 -18.13 19.54
CA GLY A 63 7.69 -18.30 19.61
C GLY A 63 7.17 -18.50 21.05
N ASP A 64 8.02 -19.06 21.91
CA ASP A 64 7.72 -19.39 23.31
C ASP A 64 8.54 -18.53 24.30
N ASP A 65 9.39 -17.62 23.81
CA ASP A 65 10.14 -16.69 24.65
C ASP A 65 9.16 -15.78 25.42
N PRO A 66 9.20 -15.73 26.76
CA PRO A 66 8.29 -14.91 27.56
C PRO A 66 8.26 -13.43 27.18
N ARG A 67 9.34 -12.91 26.56
CA ARG A 67 9.41 -11.51 26.10
C ARG A 67 8.60 -11.28 24.82
N PHE A 68 8.30 -12.34 24.08
CA PHE A 68 7.62 -12.26 22.78
C PHE A 68 6.35 -13.15 22.69
N ALA A 69 5.97 -13.77 23.81
CA ALA A 69 4.88 -14.74 23.88
C ALA A 69 3.56 -14.12 23.43
N GLU A 70 3.14 -12.99 24.01
CA GLU A 70 1.92 -12.29 23.59
C GLU A 70 2.25 -10.99 22.84
N ASN A 71 1.26 -10.45 22.13
CA ASN A 71 1.45 -9.18 21.41
C ASN A 71 1.84 -8.02 22.33
N ALA A 72 1.28 -7.97 23.55
CA ALA A 72 1.63 -6.94 24.52
C ALA A 72 3.11 -7.03 24.92
N ASP A 73 3.63 -8.24 25.11
CA ASP A 73 5.05 -8.47 25.43
C ASP A 73 5.93 -8.06 24.25
N ARG A 74 5.54 -8.42 23.01
CA ARG A 74 6.25 -8.01 21.79
C ARG A 74 6.28 -6.50 21.60
N VAL A 75 5.20 -5.80 21.94
CA VAL A 75 5.15 -4.34 21.89
C VAL A 75 6.03 -3.72 22.97
N ALA A 76 6.05 -4.28 24.19
CA ALA A 76 6.89 -3.83 25.29
C ALA A 76 8.40 -4.02 25.00
N HIS A 77 8.75 -5.08 24.25
CA HIS A 77 10.13 -5.41 23.85
C HIS A 77 10.39 -5.13 22.36
N ARG A 78 9.68 -4.17 21.77
CA ARG A 78 9.70 -3.91 20.33
C ARG A 78 11.10 -3.68 19.78
N ASP A 79 11.89 -2.81 20.41
CA ASP A 79 13.22 -2.46 19.88
C ASP A 79 14.13 -3.68 19.81
N GLU A 80 14.03 -4.58 20.79
CA GLU A 80 14.75 -5.86 20.79
C GLU A 80 14.24 -6.78 19.69
N LEU A 81 12.91 -6.96 19.59
CA LEU A 81 12.29 -7.80 18.57
C LEU A 81 12.62 -7.33 17.15
N ASP A 82 12.48 -6.02 16.90
CA ASP A 82 12.75 -5.40 15.60
C ASP A 82 14.24 -5.58 15.23
N GLY A 83 15.16 -5.50 16.21
CA GLY A 83 16.57 -5.82 16.02
C GLY A 83 16.80 -7.27 15.59
N ILE A 84 16.18 -8.23 16.28
CA ILE A 84 16.28 -9.67 15.94
C ILE A 84 15.74 -9.93 14.52
N VAL A 85 14.59 -9.35 14.19
CA VAL A 85 13.98 -9.51 12.86
C VAL A 85 14.86 -8.86 11.79
N ALA A 86 15.33 -7.63 12.02
CA ALA A 86 16.21 -6.92 11.09
C ALA A 86 17.50 -7.70 10.83
N ASP A 87 18.13 -8.26 11.87
CA ASP A 87 19.33 -9.08 11.74
C ASP A 87 19.10 -10.28 10.82
N VAL A 88 17.97 -10.97 10.97
CA VAL A 88 17.64 -12.11 10.11
C VAL A 88 17.45 -11.65 8.67
N PHE A 89 16.62 -10.63 8.43
CA PHE A 89 16.32 -10.15 7.08
C PHE A 89 17.54 -9.54 6.38
N ALA A 90 18.44 -8.90 7.11
CA ALA A 90 19.70 -8.37 6.58
C ALA A 90 20.65 -9.45 6.02
N ARG A 91 20.38 -10.74 6.30
CA ARG A 91 21.11 -11.89 5.75
C ARG A 91 20.36 -12.61 4.64
N LEU A 92 19.13 -12.20 4.32
CA LEU A 92 18.30 -12.84 3.29
C LEU A 92 18.26 -11.98 2.03
N PRO A 93 18.65 -12.50 0.86
CA PRO A 93 18.32 -11.88 -0.41
C PRO A 93 16.80 -11.76 -0.58
N LEU A 94 16.34 -10.73 -1.30
CA LEU A 94 14.92 -10.47 -1.49
C LEU A 94 14.10 -11.70 -1.95
N PRO A 95 14.53 -12.49 -2.97
CA PRO A 95 13.74 -13.65 -3.41
C PRO A 95 13.55 -14.70 -2.32
N GLU A 96 14.57 -14.92 -1.49
CA GLU A 96 14.50 -15.89 -0.40
C GLU A 96 13.60 -15.37 0.74
N ALA A 97 13.71 -14.08 1.08
CA ALA A 97 12.83 -13.46 2.07
C ALA A 97 11.35 -13.57 1.67
N CYS A 98 11.04 -13.25 0.40
CA CYS A 98 9.70 -13.41 -0.16
C CYS A 98 9.23 -14.87 -0.11
N SER A 99 10.04 -15.83 -0.58
CA SER A 99 9.69 -17.27 -0.57
C SER A 99 9.35 -17.75 0.83
N ARG A 100 10.17 -17.40 1.83
CA ARG A 100 9.91 -17.79 3.23
C ARG A 100 8.61 -17.19 3.76
N LEU A 101 8.32 -15.92 3.44
CA LEU A 101 7.09 -15.26 3.85
C LEU A 101 5.86 -15.88 3.16
N ASP A 102 5.96 -16.20 1.87
CA ASP A 102 4.90 -16.86 1.10
C ASP A 102 4.61 -18.28 1.62
N GLU A 103 5.64 -19.10 1.85
CA GLU A 103 5.54 -20.45 2.43
C GLU A 103 4.96 -20.46 3.86
N ALA A 104 5.17 -19.37 4.59
CA ALA A 104 4.64 -19.14 5.93
C ALA A 104 3.24 -18.50 5.91
N ALA A 105 2.71 -18.16 4.73
CA ALA A 105 1.47 -17.41 4.55
C ALA A 105 1.42 -16.10 5.38
N ILE A 106 2.57 -15.42 5.50
CA ILE A 106 2.69 -14.16 6.22
C ILE A 106 2.48 -13.01 5.23
N ALA A 107 1.56 -12.10 5.56
CA ALA A 107 1.30 -10.94 4.73
C ALA A 107 2.51 -9.99 4.70
N TYR A 108 2.94 -9.62 3.50
CA TYR A 108 3.98 -8.62 3.31
C TYR A 108 3.73 -7.78 2.04
N GLY A 109 4.39 -6.63 1.97
CA GLY A 109 4.44 -5.80 0.78
C GLY A 109 5.85 -5.30 0.51
N ARG A 110 6.32 -5.41 -0.72
CA ARG A 110 7.59 -4.80 -1.13
C ARG A 110 7.41 -3.30 -1.35
N ARG A 111 8.26 -2.48 -0.74
CA ARG A 111 8.40 -1.06 -1.07
C ARG A 111 9.04 -0.96 -2.45
N ARG A 112 8.26 -0.48 -3.43
CA ARG A 112 8.66 -0.32 -4.82
C ARG A 112 8.96 1.13 -5.16
N THR A 113 9.83 1.36 -6.14
CA THR A 113 10.01 2.67 -6.77
C THR A 113 8.79 3.02 -7.64
N MET A 114 8.69 4.27 -8.10
CA MET A 114 7.61 4.66 -9.01
C MET A 114 7.73 3.98 -10.39
N GLU A 115 8.94 3.68 -10.83
CA GLU A 115 9.18 2.92 -12.07
C GLU A 115 8.73 1.45 -11.92
N GLU A 116 9.09 0.81 -10.81
CA GLU A 116 8.63 -0.55 -10.50
C GLU A 116 7.11 -0.62 -10.28
N PHE A 117 6.53 0.45 -9.73
CA PHE A 117 5.08 0.60 -9.63
C PHE A 117 4.45 0.70 -11.02
N ALA A 118 4.99 1.55 -11.91
CA ALA A 118 4.47 1.71 -13.27
C ALA A 118 4.46 0.37 -14.03
N GLY A 119 5.52 -0.43 -13.87
CA GLY A 119 5.65 -1.76 -14.45
C GLY A 119 5.01 -2.91 -13.67
N HIS A 120 4.19 -2.65 -12.64
CA HIS A 120 3.70 -3.71 -11.77
C HIS A 120 2.73 -4.67 -12.51
N PRO A 121 2.92 -6.01 -12.44
CA PRO A 121 2.11 -6.98 -13.18
C PRO A 121 0.60 -6.85 -12.93
N GLN A 122 0.21 -6.54 -11.69
CA GLN A 122 -1.20 -6.33 -11.33
C GLN A 122 -1.84 -5.13 -12.03
N LEU A 123 -1.08 -4.08 -12.37
CA LEU A 123 -1.62 -2.93 -13.09
C LEU A 123 -1.83 -3.27 -14.57
N ALA A 124 -0.92 -4.05 -15.16
CA ALA A 124 -1.10 -4.59 -16.51
C ALA A 124 -2.27 -5.59 -16.58
N ALA A 125 -2.32 -6.56 -15.65
CA ALA A 125 -3.37 -7.59 -15.59
C ALA A 125 -4.78 -7.01 -15.38
N ARG A 126 -4.88 -5.82 -14.79
CA ARG A 126 -6.14 -5.11 -14.56
C ARG A 126 -6.37 -3.96 -15.54
N ASP A 127 -5.60 -3.89 -16.62
CA ASP A 127 -5.67 -2.85 -17.66
C ASP A 127 -5.82 -1.44 -17.07
N ARG A 128 -4.86 -1.05 -16.22
CA ARG A 128 -4.98 0.15 -15.39
C ARG A 128 -4.46 1.43 -16.04
N TRP A 129 -3.89 1.36 -17.24
CA TRP A 129 -3.25 2.49 -17.92
C TRP A 129 -4.08 2.98 -19.09
N ARG A 130 -4.18 4.31 -19.26
CA ARG A 130 -4.81 4.94 -20.43
C ARG A 130 -3.85 5.94 -21.04
N ARG A 131 -3.74 5.92 -22.37
CA ARG A 131 -2.98 6.92 -23.12
C ARG A 131 -3.82 8.19 -23.19
N VAL A 132 -3.29 9.29 -22.67
CA VAL A 132 -3.99 10.58 -22.59
C VAL A 132 -3.11 11.66 -23.23
N GLY A 133 -3.68 12.44 -24.15
CA GLY A 133 -3.03 13.61 -24.74
C GLY A 133 -2.87 14.74 -23.72
N THR A 134 -1.75 15.45 -23.79
CA THR A 134 -1.52 16.69 -23.04
C THR A 134 -0.90 17.73 -23.96
N SER A 135 -0.86 18.99 -23.55
CA SER A 135 -0.17 20.05 -24.28
C SER A 135 1.33 19.79 -24.50
N ALA A 136 1.95 18.92 -23.69
CA ALA A 136 3.34 18.51 -23.80
C ALA A 136 3.53 17.16 -24.51
N GLY A 137 2.47 16.59 -25.10
CA GLY A 137 2.46 15.26 -25.71
C GLY A 137 1.70 14.23 -24.87
N ALA A 138 1.51 13.03 -25.43
CA ALA A 138 0.72 12.01 -24.75
C ALA A 138 1.50 11.33 -23.60
N VAL A 139 0.78 10.99 -22.54
CA VAL A 139 1.28 10.33 -21.32
C VAL A 139 0.42 9.12 -20.97
N ASP A 140 0.96 8.20 -20.17
CA ASP A 140 0.20 7.07 -19.63
C ASP A 140 -0.36 7.45 -18.25
N ALA A 141 -1.67 7.60 -18.17
CA ALA A 141 -2.38 7.97 -16.97
C ALA A 141 -2.98 6.73 -16.28
N LEU A 142 -2.91 6.68 -14.95
CA LEU A 142 -3.48 5.60 -14.16
C LEU A 142 -4.99 5.81 -13.99
N LEU A 143 -5.78 4.77 -14.22
CA LEU A 143 -7.22 4.78 -13.92
C LEU A 143 -7.49 5.04 -12.43
N PRO A 144 -8.56 5.80 -12.08
CA PRO A 144 -9.00 5.96 -10.70
C PRO A 144 -9.21 4.63 -9.97
N PRO A 145 -8.87 4.53 -8.68
CA PRO A 145 -8.79 3.24 -7.98
C PRO A 145 -10.12 2.49 -7.90
N VAL A 146 -11.25 3.20 -8.04
CA VAL A 146 -12.59 2.61 -8.07
C VAL A 146 -12.92 2.18 -9.49
N THR A 147 -13.17 0.88 -9.68
CA THR A 147 -13.85 0.38 -10.87
C THR A 147 -15.35 0.48 -10.62
N ALA A 148 -15.99 1.46 -11.24
CA ALA A 148 -17.44 1.56 -11.25
C ALA A 148 -18.03 0.65 -12.34
N GLY A 149 -19.34 0.39 -12.31
CA GLY A 149 -20.04 -0.36 -13.36
C GLY A 149 -20.19 0.40 -14.69
N TRP A 150 -19.44 1.48 -14.87
CA TRP A 150 -19.40 2.33 -16.05
C TRP A 150 -17.96 2.71 -16.37
N ASP A 151 -17.73 3.06 -17.64
CA ASP A 151 -16.42 3.48 -18.09
C ASP A 151 -16.04 4.83 -17.49
N THR A 152 -14.83 4.92 -16.96
CA THR A 152 -14.28 6.18 -16.48
C THR A 152 -13.78 7.00 -17.67
N PRO A 153 -14.33 8.19 -17.93
CA PRO A 153 -13.86 9.04 -19.02
C PRO A 153 -12.43 9.51 -18.72
N MET A 154 -11.50 9.13 -19.59
CA MET A 154 -10.08 9.50 -19.53
C MET A 154 -9.67 10.13 -20.86
N GLY A 155 -10.32 11.25 -21.20
CA GLY A 155 -10.00 12.04 -22.39
C GLY A 155 -8.73 12.88 -22.20
N ASP A 156 -8.32 13.54 -23.28
CA ASP A 156 -7.15 14.43 -23.29
C ASP A 156 -7.25 15.56 -22.27
N VAL A 157 -6.11 15.95 -21.71
CA VAL A 157 -6.02 17.08 -20.80
C VAL A 157 -6.13 18.36 -21.62
N PRO A 158 -7.14 19.22 -21.39
CA PRO A 158 -7.34 20.41 -22.20
C PRO A 158 -6.19 21.39 -22.06
N ALA A 159 -5.83 22.01 -23.18
CA ALA A 159 -4.88 23.11 -23.20
C ALA A 159 -5.45 24.34 -22.48
N LEU A 160 -4.55 25.28 -22.13
CA LEU A 160 -4.95 26.54 -21.51
C LEU A 160 -5.89 27.30 -22.45
N GLY A 161 -7.14 27.49 -22.01
CA GLY A 161 -8.16 28.23 -22.74
C GLY A 161 -8.89 27.44 -23.83
N GLU A 162 -8.65 26.14 -23.97
CA GLU A 162 -9.27 25.29 -25.02
C GLU A 162 -10.81 25.37 -25.04
N HIS A 163 -11.42 25.48 -23.86
CA HIS A 163 -12.87 25.54 -23.70
C HIS A 163 -13.39 26.94 -23.32
N THR A 164 -12.57 27.99 -23.36
CA THR A 164 -13.00 29.33 -22.92
C THR A 164 -14.18 29.83 -23.77
N ASP A 165 -14.03 29.82 -25.10
CA ASP A 165 -15.05 30.37 -26.00
C ASP A 165 -16.33 29.54 -25.98
N SER A 166 -16.23 28.22 -25.90
CA SER A 166 -17.41 27.33 -25.84
C SER A 166 -18.19 27.51 -24.54
N VAL A 167 -17.50 27.67 -23.40
CA VAL A 167 -18.14 27.92 -22.11
C VAL A 167 -18.75 29.33 -22.04
N LEU A 168 -18.07 30.36 -22.56
CA LEU A 168 -18.62 31.72 -22.62
C LEU A 168 -19.87 31.80 -23.50
N ALA A 169 -19.88 31.08 -24.62
CA ALA A 169 -21.06 30.97 -25.48
C ALA A 169 -22.23 30.26 -24.75
N TRP A 170 -21.96 29.15 -24.06
CA TRP A 170 -22.97 28.43 -23.26
C TRP A 170 -23.58 29.30 -22.15
N LEU A 171 -22.76 30.12 -21.48
CA LEU A 171 -23.25 31.05 -20.44
C LEU A 171 -24.13 32.18 -21.00
N ALA A 172 -23.89 32.59 -22.26
CA ALA A 172 -24.64 33.67 -22.90
C ALA A 172 -26.03 33.22 -23.37
N ASP A 173 -26.22 31.94 -23.73
CA ASP A 173 -27.52 31.35 -24.03
C ASP A 173 -27.61 29.90 -23.49
N PRO A 174 -28.00 29.72 -22.22
CA PRO A 174 -28.08 28.39 -21.60
C PRO A 174 -29.15 27.48 -22.19
N ALA A 175 -30.10 28.01 -22.97
CA ALA A 175 -31.27 27.28 -23.45
C ALA A 175 -31.07 26.60 -24.81
N SER A 176 -29.94 26.79 -25.48
CA SER A 176 -29.66 26.18 -26.79
C SER A 176 -29.24 24.70 -26.72
N ASP A 177 -28.96 24.15 -25.53
CA ASP A 177 -28.56 22.75 -25.36
C ASP A 177 -29.76 21.87 -24.91
N HIS A 178 -30.75 21.73 -25.78
CA HIS A 178 -31.81 20.71 -25.66
C HIS A 178 -31.86 19.90 -26.96
N GLY A 179 -31.01 18.88 -27.06
CA GLY A 179 -31.25 17.78 -27.99
C GLY A 179 -30.00 17.11 -28.53
N GLY A 180 -29.59 16.00 -27.91
CA GLY A 180 -28.78 15.02 -28.63
C GLY A 180 -27.86 14.13 -27.80
N HIS A 181 -28.37 13.39 -26.81
CA HIS A 181 -27.84 12.05 -26.53
C HIS A 181 -28.84 11.19 -25.73
N LEU A 182 -29.87 10.72 -26.45
CA LEU A 182 -30.53 9.45 -26.17
C LEU A 182 -30.60 8.69 -27.50
N GLY A 183 -29.78 7.65 -27.65
CA GLY A 183 -29.87 6.71 -28.78
C GLY A 183 -28.53 6.08 -29.15
N GLY A 184 -28.37 4.79 -28.82
CA GLY A 184 -27.28 3.93 -29.26
C GLY A 184 -26.85 2.94 -28.20
#